data_AF-A0A527YW76-F1
#
_entry.id   AF-A0A527YW76-F1
#
_cell.length_a   1.000
_cell.length_b   1.000
_cell.length_c   1.000
_cell.angle_alpha   90.00
_cell.angle_beta   90.00
_cell.angle_gamma   90.00
#
_symmetry.space_group_name_H-M   'P 1'
#
loop_
_entity.id
_entity.type
_entity.pdbx_description
1 polymer ?
#
loop_
_entity_poly.entity_id
_entity_poly.type
_entity_poly.pdbx_seq_one_letter_code
_entity_poly.pdbx_strand_id
1 'polypeptide(L)' 'IQADIRGTLGDVSVLSPMVGVPVGGGVNFALAASGARSAPDFSVSADSDSLTASGRTVKTIKLAATGKADIANPAADV' A
#
# COMPACT_ATOMS: atom_id res chain seq x y z
N ILE A 1 -6.15 19.46 -6.36
CA ILE A 1 -5.94 18.89 -5.01
C ILE A 1 -4.47 18.59 -4.84
N GLN A 2 -4.01 18.53 -3.61
CA GLN A 2 -2.71 18.01 -3.26
C GLN A 2 -2.86 17.30 -1.92
N ALA A 3 -2.55 16.01 -1.89
CA ALA A 3 -2.61 15.17 -0.71
C ALA A 3 -1.38 14.27 -0.70
N ASP A 4 -0.79 14.10 0.48
CA ASP A 4 0.31 13.19 0.77
C ASP A 4 0.03 12.59 2.14
N ILE A 5 -0.24 11.28 2.17
CA ILE A 5 -0.49 10.51 3.37
C ILE A 5 0.63 9.49 3.46
N ARG A 6 1.29 9.45 4.61
CA ARG A 6 2.31 8.46 4.92
C ARG A 6 2.03 7.85 6.26
N GLY A 7 2.37 6.59 6.41
CA GLY A 7 2.21 5.89 7.67
C GLY A 7 3.00 4.61 7.70
N THR A 8 2.88 3.92 8.82
CA THR A 8 3.49 2.63 9.04
C THR A 8 2.52 1.74 9.79
N LEU A 9 2.43 0.48 9.37
CA LEU A 9 1.91 -0.61 10.17
C LEU A 9 3.14 -1.31 10.77
N GLY A 10 3.54 -0.86 11.96
CA GLY A 10 4.77 -1.33 12.61
C GLY A 10 4.74 -2.80 13.05
N ASP A 11 3.54 -3.37 13.21
CA ASP A 11 3.34 -4.79 13.45
C ASP A 11 2.25 -5.33 12.51
N VAL A 12 2.66 -6.10 11.50
CA VAL A 12 1.74 -6.71 10.55
C VAL A 12 1.06 -7.98 11.08
N SER A 13 1.40 -8.44 12.28
CA SER A 13 0.83 -9.66 12.86
C SER A 13 -0.70 -9.61 12.96
N VAL A 14 -1.27 -8.41 13.06
CA VAL A 14 -2.72 -8.14 13.02
C VAL A 14 -3.39 -8.63 11.74
N LEU A 15 -2.63 -8.82 10.65
CA LEU A 15 -3.14 -9.32 9.37
C LEU A 15 -3.12 -10.85 9.25
N SER A 16 -2.54 -11.56 10.23
CA SER A 16 -2.44 -13.03 10.22
C SER A 16 -3.78 -13.74 9.96
N PRO A 17 -4.94 -13.28 10.49
CA PRO A 17 -6.23 -13.89 10.18
C PRO A 17 -6.62 -13.79 8.70
N MET A 18 -6.23 -12.71 8.00
CA MET A 18 -6.51 -12.53 6.58
C MET A 18 -5.60 -13.38 5.69
N VAL A 19 -4.34 -13.55 6.10
CA VAL A 19 -3.34 -14.34 5.34
C VAL A 19 -3.46 -15.84 5.62
N GLY A 20 -4.07 -16.23 6.73
CA GLY A 20 -4.26 -17.63 7.14
C GLY A 20 -3.02 -18.28 7.77
N VAL A 21 -1.94 -17.52 7.97
CA VAL A 21 -0.70 -17.93 8.65
C VAL A 21 -0.16 -16.78 9.48
N PRO A 22 0.60 -17.04 10.56
CA PRO A 22 1.31 -15.99 11.27
C PRO A 22 2.23 -15.22 10.32
N VAL A 23 2.05 -13.90 10.30
CA VAL A 23 2.94 -12.98 9.60
C VAL A 23 3.62 -12.04 10.59
N GLY A 24 4.79 -11.54 10.22
CA GLY A 24 5.56 -10.62 11.06
C GLY A 24 6.38 -9.62 10.25
N GLY A 25 6.84 -8.58 10.93
CA GLY A 25 7.52 -7.44 10.34
C GLY A 25 6.67 -6.17 10.40
N GLY A 26 7.10 -5.15 9.66
CA GLY A 26 6.41 -3.86 9.55
C GLY A 26 6.34 -3.42 8.10
N VAL A 27 5.35 -2.59 7.76
CA VAL A 27 5.17 -2.03 6.41
C VAL A 27 5.03 -0.52 6.50
N ASN A 28 5.84 0.20 5.73
CA ASN A 28 5.62 1.61 5.47
C ASN A 28 4.69 1.75 4.27
N PHE A 29 3.86 2.77 4.26
CA PHE A 29 3.01 3.07 3.12
C PHE A 29 2.97 4.57 2.84
N ALA A 30 2.79 4.90 1.57
CA ALA A 30 2.54 6.27 1.12
C ALA A 30 1.45 6.29 0.05
N LEU A 31 0.55 7.25 0.17
CA LEU A 31 -0.49 7.57 -0.81
C LEU A 31 -0.39 9.04 -1.14
N ALA A 32 -0.29 9.37 -2.42
CA ALA A 32 -0.30 10.76 -2.88
C ALA A 32 -1.35 10.96 -3.95
N ALA A 33 -1.93 12.15 -3.98
CA ALA A 33 -2.82 12.59 -5.05
C ALA A 33 -2.56 14.05 -5.41
N SER A 34 -2.54 14.36 -6.70
CA SER A 34 -2.30 15.72 -7.18
C SER A 34 -3.08 16.04 -8.46
N GLY A 35 -3.15 17.32 -8.81
CA GLY A 35 -3.83 17.76 -10.05
C GLY A 35 -5.32 18.08 -9.85
N ALA A 36 -6.10 18.06 -10.93
CA ALA A 36 -7.51 18.48 -10.91
C ALA A 36 -8.35 17.58 -9.99
N ARG A 37 -9.31 18.16 -9.25
CA ARG A 37 -10.16 17.36 -8.32
C ARG A 37 -11.01 16.32 -9.05
N SER A 38 -11.40 16.58 -10.30
CA SER A 38 -12.20 15.67 -11.13
C SER A 38 -11.39 14.56 -11.80
N ALA A 39 -10.07 14.71 -11.88
CA ALA A 39 -9.18 13.72 -12.49
C ALA A 39 -7.77 13.81 -11.87
N PRO A 40 -7.61 13.51 -10.57
CA PRO A 40 -6.30 13.54 -9.94
C PRO A 40 -5.41 12.41 -10.45
N ASP A 41 -4.11 12.70 -10.52
CA ASP A 41 -3.08 11.66 -10.55
C ASP A 41 -2.93 11.10 -9.13
N PHE A 42 -2.81 9.79 -9.00
CA PHE A 42 -2.56 9.12 -7.72
C PHE A 42 -1.35 8.19 -7.79
N SER A 43 -0.69 8.03 -6.65
CA SER A 43 0.32 7.00 -6.43
C SER A 43 0.11 6.34 -5.09
N VAL A 44 0.28 5.02 -5.04
CA VAL A 44 0.28 4.24 -3.81
C VAL A 44 1.56 3.42 -3.79
N SER A 45 2.21 3.37 -2.63
CA SER A 45 3.39 2.54 -2.41
C SER A 45 3.37 1.93 -1.03
N ALA A 46 3.98 0.75 -0.94
CA ALA A 46 4.24 0.06 0.31
C ALA A 46 5.64 -0.56 0.26
N ASP A 47 6.38 -0.48 1.35
CA ASP A 47 7.70 -1.07 1.48
C ASP A 47 7.92 -1.69 2.86
N SER A 48 8.87 -2.63 2.90
CA SER A 48 9.29 -3.29 4.13
C SER A 48 10.74 -3.76 4.01
N ASP A 49 11.52 -3.55 5.06
CA ASP A 49 12.86 -4.13 5.15
C ASP A 49 12.83 -5.66 5.23
N SER A 50 11.81 -6.22 5.88
CA SER A 50 11.64 -7.65 6.06
C SER A 50 10.20 -8.02 6.44
N LEU A 51 9.62 -8.98 5.73
CA LEU A 51 8.38 -9.64 6.12
C LEU A 51 8.61 -11.13 6.32
N THR A 52 7.93 -11.70 7.32
CA THR A 52 7.95 -13.13 7.61
C THR A 52 6.58 -13.74 7.44
N ALA A 53 6.52 -14.94 6.88
CA ALA A 53 5.30 -15.74 6.76
C ALA A 53 5.67 -17.22 6.66
N SER A 54 4.97 -18.10 7.37
CA SER A 54 5.20 -19.56 7.31
C SER A 54 6.67 -19.98 7.51
N GLY A 55 7.36 -19.31 8.44
CA GLY A 55 8.77 -19.53 8.74
C GLY A 55 9.76 -19.06 7.65
N ARG A 56 9.27 -18.42 6.59
CA ARG A 56 10.10 -17.84 5.52
C ARG A 56 10.22 -16.34 5.73
N THR A 57 11.36 -15.79 5.34
CA THR A 57 11.65 -14.35 5.40
C THR A 57 11.91 -13.82 4.00
N VAL A 58 11.23 -12.75 3.63
CA VAL A 58 11.51 -11.97 2.42
C VAL A 58 12.02 -10.60 2.86
N LYS A 59 13.16 -10.19 2.32
CA LYS A 59 13.79 -8.89 2.62
C LYS A 59 13.59 -7.91 1.50
N THR A 60 13.62 -6.62 1.83
CA THR A 60 13.62 -5.50 0.88
C THR A 60 12.46 -5.59 -0.11
N ILE A 61 11.25 -5.43 0.41
CA ILE A 61 10.02 -5.45 -0.37
C ILE A 61 9.66 -4.02 -0.76
N LYS A 62 9.29 -3.81 -2.02
CA LYS A 62 8.76 -2.55 -2.51
C LYS A 62 7.67 -2.82 -3.54
N LEU A 63 6.49 -2.28 -3.28
CA LEU A 63 5.37 -2.25 -4.21
C LEU A 63 5.03 -0.79 -4.52
N ALA A 64 4.74 -0.50 -5.78
CA ALA A 64 4.30 0.82 -6.21
C ALA A 64 3.28 0.69 -7.34
N ALA A 65 2.26 1.53 -7.30
CA ALA A 65 1.25 1.67 -8.34
C ALA A 65 0.94 3.15 -8.54
N THR A 66 0.57 3.51 -9.76
CA THR A 66 0.17 4.86 -10.15
C THR A 66 -1.07 4.79 -11.01
N GLY A 67 -1.89 5.84 -11.00
CA GLY A 67 -2.99 5.94 -11.94
C GLY A 67 -3.59 7.33 -12.03
N LYS A 68 -4.54 7.46 -12.96
CA LYS A 68 -5.34 8.66 -13.17
C LYS A 68 -6.78 8.33 -12.84
N ALA A 69 -7.40 9.08 -11.95
CA ALA A 69 -8.82 8.88 -11.68
C ALA A 69 -9.66 9.44 -12.83
N ASP A 70 -10.61 8.64 -13.30
CA ASP A 70 -11.77 9.11 -14.07
C ASP A 70 -12.99 9.06 -13.14
N ILE A 71 -13.29 10.19 -12.49
CA ILE A 71 -14.40 10.25 -11.54
C ILE A 71 -15.76 10.14 -12.23
N ALA A 72 -15.84 10.44 -13.53
CA ALA A 72 -17.08 10.28 -14.28
C ALA A 72 -17.36 8.81 -14.61
N ASN A 73 -16.31 7.99 -14.73
CA ASN A 73 -16.40 6.56 -14.97
C ASN A 73 -15.46 5.77 -14.01
N PRO A 74 -15.84 5.64 -12.73
CA PRO A 74 -14.99 4.98 -11.74
C PRO A 74 -14.88 3.49 -12.05
N ALA A 75 -13.69 3.06 -12.47
CA ALA A 75 -13.35 1.66 -12.67
C ALA A 75 -12.22 1.25 -11.73
N ALA A 76 -12.38 0.11 -11.05
CA ALA A 76 -11.33 -0.51 -10.24
C ALA A 76 -11.38 -2.01 -10.43
N ASP A 77 -10.21 -2.63 -10.60
CA ASP A 77 -9.99 -4.06 -10.48
C ASP A 77 -8.98 -4.24 -9.32
N VAL A 78 -9.30 -5.09 -8.35
CA VAL A 78 -8.57 -5.22 -7.07
C VAL A 78 -8.15 -6.65 -6.82
#